data_AF-A0AAV4IJ41-F1
#
_entry.id   AF-A0AAV4IJ41-F1
#
_cell.length_a   1.000
_cell.length_b   1.000
_cell.length_c   1.000
_cell.angle_alpha   90.00
_cell.angle_beta   90.00
_cell.angle_gamma   90.00
#
_symmetry.space_group_name_H-M   'P 1'
#
loop_
_entity.id
_entity.type
_entity.pdbx_description
1 polymer ?
#
loop_
_entity_poly.entity_id
_entity_poly.type
_entity_poly.pdbx_seq_one_letter_code
_entity_poly.pdbx_strand_id
1 'polypeptide(L)'
;MYGPRYVWILVGSLKSRWWAHEVKDTDCTRAELTLAVEGTFAVSSLDGLPGGGRSVANLTSREFQEAYHDANGSRPVSVFAASSYDTVWTMALTVRRALEEWSENGSYPRLEDQTYDNMSLIKETFISTMESLEFPGVSVIVVVVVVVVVVVVVVVISSIYNYKYHYY
;
A
#
# COMPACT_ATOMS: atom_id res chain seq x y z
N MET A 1 4.75 14.47 28.25
CA MET A 1 4.30 15.86 27.96
C MET A 1 2.90 15.77 27.37
N TYR A 2 1.89 16.35 28.01
CA TYR A 2 0.49 16.31 27.57
C TYR A 2 -0.25 17.57 28.03
N GLY A 3 -1.49 17.78 27.57
CA GLY A 3 -2.31 18.95 27.91
C GLY A 3 -2.36 20.00 26.78
N PRO A 4 -3.04 21.14 27.00
CA PRO A 4 -3.49 22.06 25.95
C PRO A 4 -2.37 22.76 25.17
N ARG A 5 -1.11 22.62 25.62
CA ARG A 5 0.07 23.20 24.96
C ARG A 5 0.87 22.19 24.13
N TYR A 6 0.42 20.94 24.05
CA TYR A 6 1.11 19.87 23.35
C TYR A 6 0.14 19.13 22.43
N VAL A 7 0.60 18.83 21.22
CA VAL A 7 -0.13 18.02 20.24
C VAL A 7 0.80 16.90 19.81
N TRP A 8 0.30 15.66 19.81
CA TRP A 8 1.02 14.51 19.28
C TRP A 8 0.36 14.02 18.01
N ILE A 9 1.19 13.69 17.02
CA ILE A 9 0.79 13.01 15.80
C ILE A 9 1.42 11.62 15.85
N LEU A 10 0.59 10.59 15.87
CA LEU A 10 0.96 9.20 16.05
C LEU A 10 0.65 8.39 14.78
N VAL A 11 1.32 7.25 14.65
CA VAL A 11 1.00 6.27 13.60
C VAL A 11 -0.26 5.50 14.01
N GLY A 12 -1.26 5.47 13.12
CA GLY A 12 -2.58 4.89 13.36
C GLY A 12 -2.68 3.38 13.12
N SER A 13 -1.61 2.73 12.64
CA SER A 13 -1.57 1.27 12.47
C SER A 13 -1.47 0.49 13.79
N LEU A 14 -1.42 1.20 14.92
CA LEU A 14 -1.44 0.58 16.24
C LEU A 14 -2.82 -0.01 16.55
N LYS A 15 -2.83 -1.17 17.22
CA LYS A 15 -4.08 -1.81 17.65
C LYS A 15 -4.92 -0.85 18.49
N SER A 16 -6.24 -0.98 18.37
CA SER A 16 -7.18 -0.18 19.17
C SER A 16 -6.82 -0.28 20.65
N ARG A 17 -6.69 0.88 21.30
CA ARG A 17 -6.33 1.01 22.73
C ARG A 17 -5.05 0.26 23.10
N TRP A 18 -4.04 0.27 22.24
CA TRP A 18 -2.74 -0.37 22.51
C TRP A 18 -2.13 0.05 23.86
N TRP A 19 -2.33 1.30 24.29
CA TRP A 19 -1.89 1.84 25.58
C TRP A 19 -2.63 1.28 26.80
N ALA A 20 -3.78 0.61 26.59
CA ALA A 20 -4.60 0.03 27.64
C ALA A 20 -4.38 -1.48 27.81
N HIS A 21 -3.75 -2.16 26.84
CA HIS A 21 -3.34 -3.55 26.97
C HIS A 21 -2.05 -3.66 27.79
N GLU A 22 -1.82 -4.81 28.46
CA GLU A 22 -0.77 -5.03 29.47
C GLU A 22 0.57 -4.31 29.19
N VAL A 23 0.70 -3.08 29.69
CA VAL A 23 1.95 -2.32 29.63
C VAL A 23 2.80 -2.80 30.80
N LYS A 24 3.62 -3.82 30.57
CA LYS A 24 4.45 -4.45 31.62
C LYS A 24 5.72 -3.67 31.96
N ASP A 25 6.05 -2.67 31.15
CA ASP A 25 7.35 -1.98 31.16
C ASP A 25 7.19 -0.48 31.46
N THR A 26 6.25 -0.13 32.34
CA THR A 26 6.02 1.26 32.74
C THR A 26 5.49 1.35 34.17
N ASP A 27 5.90 2.39 34.88
CA ASP A 27 5.34 2.76 36.19
C ASP A 27 4.00 3.50 36.08
N CYS A 28 3.54 3.78 34.85
CA CYS A 28 2.29 4.51 34.61
C CYS A 28 1.06 3.59 34.70
N THR A 29 0.01 4.10 35.34
CA THR A 29 -1.32 3.47 35.33
C THR A 29 -2.01 3.65 33.99
N ARG A 30 -3.00 2.78 33.70
CA ARG A 30 -3.86 2.92 32.51
C ARG A 30 -4.55 4.28 32.44
N ALA A 31 -4.95 4.84 33.58
CA ALA A 31 -5.61 6.15 33.64
C ALA A 31 -4.66 7.29 33.22
N GLU A 32 -3.41 7.26 33.70
CA GLU A 32 -2.39 8.25 33.34
C GLU A 32 -2.04 8.16 31.85
N LEU A 33 -1.89 6.95 31.31
CA LEU A 33 -1.66 6.76 29.88
C LEU A 33 -2.84 7.26 29.03
N THR A 34 -4.08 7.04 29.50
CA THR A 34 -5.28 7.49 28.80
C THR A 34 -5.34 9.02 28.74
N LEU A 35 -5.00 9.70 29.85
CA LEU A 35 -4.88 11.16 29.89
C LEU A 35 -3.76 11.67 28.98
N ALA A 36 -2.65 10.95 28.89
CA ALA A 36 -1.52 11.35 28.06
C ALA A 36 -1.79 11.26 26.55
N VAL A 37 -2.63 10.31 26.11
CA VAL A 37 -3.02 10.14 24.70
C VAL A 37 -4.29 10.92 24.31
N GLU A 38 -4.88 11.66 25.25
CA GLU A 38 -6.03 12.51 24.98
C GLU A 38 -5.64 13.65 24.03
N GLY A 39 -6.46 13.89 23.00
CA GLY A 39 -6.22 14.96 22.03
C GLY A 39 -5.09 14.68 21.03
N THR A 40 -4.65 13.42 20.89
CA THR A 40 -3.66 13.04 19.87
C THR A 40 -4.31 12.81 18.50
N PHE A 41 -3.58 13.13 17.43
CA PHE A 41 -3.96 12.78 16.07
C PHE A 41 -3.29 11.46 15.69
N ALA A 42 -4.06 10.52 15.14
CA ALA A 42 -3.51 9.29 14.57
C ALA A 42 -3.65 9.33 13.05
N VAL A 43 -2.56 9.06 12.34
CA VAL A 43 -2.52 9.03 10.87
C VAL A 43 -2.41 7.59 10.41
N SER A 44 -3.37 7.14 9.61
CA SER A 44 -3.40 5.79 9.03
C SER A 44 -3.70 5.86 7.53
N SER A 45 -3.34 4.81 6.80
CA SER A 45 -3.88 4.56 5.46
C SER A 45 -5.38 4.26 5.55
N LEU A 46 -6.09 4.62 4.49
CA LEU A 46 -7.47 4.19 4.27
C LEU A 46 -7.46 2.82 3.59
N ASP A 47 -8.10 1.84 4.20
CA ASP A 47 -8.21 0.48 3.66
C ASP A 47 -9.66 0.20 3.24
N GLY A 48 -10.09 0.86 2.17
CA GLY A 48 -11.41 0.67 1.56
C GLY A 48 -11.86 1.84 0.67
N LEU A 49 -12.72 1.54 -0.31
CA LEU A 49 -13.30 2.55 -1.19
C LEU A 49 -14.25 3.47 -0.40
N PRO A 50 -13.99 4.80 -0.38
CA PRO A 50 -14.89 5.74 0.26
C PRO A 50 -16.25 5.77 -0.48
N GLY A 51 -17.33 5.97 0.28
CA GLY A 51 -18.67 6.18 -0.29
C GLY A 51 -19.37 4.94 -0.85
N GLY A 52 -18.88 3.72 -0.57
CA GLY A 52 -19.53 2.48 -1.02
C GLY A 52 -19.36 2.19 -2.52
N GLY A 53 -18.30 2.75 -3.13
CA GLY A 53 -17.92 2.44 -4.51
C GLY A 53 -17.67 0.94 -4.73
N ARG A 54 -17.73 0.53 -6.00
CA ARG A 54 -17.46 -0.84 -6.44
C ARG A 54 -16.14 -0.89 -7.20
N SER A 55 -15.35 -1.92 -6.92
CA SER A 55 -14.09 -2.21 -7.60
C SER A 55 -14.31 -2.76 -9.01
N VAL A 56 -13.22 -2.93 -9.77
CA VAL A 56 -13.21 -3.60 -11.09
C VAL A 56 -13.77 -5.03 -11.04
N ALA A 57 -13.64 -5.70 -9.89
CA ALA A 57 -14.22 -7.01 -9.63
C ALA A 57 -15.71 -6.96 -9.26
N ASN A 58 -16.34 -5.78 -9.34
CA ASN A 58 -17.71 -5.53 -8.93
C ASN A 58 -17.97 -5.88 -7.44
N LEU A 59 -17.00 -5.59 -6.58
CA LEU A 59 -17.09 -5.78 -5.12
C LEU A 59 -16.94 -4.44 -4.40
N THR A 60 -17.78 -4.22 -3.38
CA THR A 60 -17.56 -3.21 -2.34
C THR A 60 -16.53 -3.69 -1.32
N SER A 61 -15.90 -2.78 -0.56
CA SER A 61 -14.95 -3.17 0.49
C SER A 61 -15.57 -4.06 1.58
N ARG A 62 -16.88 -3.91 1.85
CA ARG A 62 -17.61 -4.79 2.77
C ARG A 62 -17.80 -6.19 2.19
N GLU A 63 -18.28 -6.29 0.95
CA GLU A 63 -18.47 -7.59 0.29
C GLU A 63 -17.15 -8.35 0.16
N PHE A 64 -16.04 -7.66 -0.08
CA PHE A 64 -14.70 -8.28 -0.05
C PHE A 64 -14.35 -8.83 1.34
N GLN A 65 -14.56 -8.07 2.41
CA GLN A 65 -14.26 -8.55 3.77
C GLN A 65 -15.11 -9.77 4.14
N GLU A 66 -16.39 -9.77 3.76
CA GLU A 66 -17.30 -10.91 3.94
C GLU A 66 -16.79 -12.13 3.17
N ALA A 67 -16.48 -11.98 1.88
CA ALA A 67 -15.94 -13.06 1.06
C ALA A 67 -14.59 -13.58 1.59
N TYR A 68 -13.71 -12.71 2.10
CA TYR A 68 -12.44 -13.09 2.71
C TYR A 68 -12.65 -13.95 3.97
N HIS A 69 -13.64 -13.59 4.79
CA HIS A 69 -14.00 -14.37 5.98
C HIS A 69 -14.61 -15.72 5.62
N ASP A 70 -15.50 -15.76 4.63
CA ASP A 70 -16.15 -16.99 4.18
C ASP A 70 -15.16 -17.96 3.54
N ALA A 71 -14.10 -17.44 2.92
CA ALA A 71 -12.97 -18.21 2.39
C ALA A 71 -11.99 -18.72 3.48
N ASN A 72 -12.39 -18.68 4.75
CA ASN A 72 -11.57 -19.09 5.91
C ASN A 72 -10.29 -18.25 6.09
N GLY A 73 -10.34 -16.95 5.72
CA GLY A 73 -9.26 -15.99 5.95
C GLY A 73 -9.01 -15.71 7.44
N SER A 74 -7.85 -15.11 7.76
CA SER A 74 -7.49 -14.83 9.15
C SER A 74 -8.43 -13.83 9.81
N ARG A 75 -8.66 -14.00 11.12
CA ARG A 75 -9.32 -13.00 11.97
C ARG A 75 -8.34 -12.47 13.01
N PRO A 76 -8.07 -11.15 13.06
CA PRO A 76 -8.62 -10.09 12.19
C PRO A 76 -8.11 -10.19 10.74
N VAL A 77 -8.83 -9.54 9.81
CA VAL A 77 -8.38 -9.42 8.40
C VAL A 77 -7.02 -8.76 8.37
N SER A 78 -6.10 -9.30 7.57
CA SER A 78 -4.80 -8.68 7.35
C SER A 78 -4.96 -7.31 6.69
N VAL A 79 -4.25 -6.30 7.18
CA VAL A 79 -4.19 -4.96 6.56
C VAL A 79 -3.69 -5.01 5.11
N PHE A 80 -2.98 -6.06 4.73
CA PHE A 80 -2.47 -6.26 3.36
C PHE A 80 -3.41 -7.04 2.45
N ALA A 81 -4.54 -7.56 2.96
CA ALA A 81 -5.42 -8.44 2.19
C ALA A 81 -6.01 -7.75 0.94
N ALA A 82 -6.55 -6.54 1.12
CA ALA A 82 -7.13 -5.76 0.02
C ALA A 82 -6.06 -5.34 -1.01
N SER A 83 -4.90 -4.86 -0.55
CA SER A 83 -3.79 -4.49 -1.45
C SER A 83 -3.23 -5.70 -2.23
N SER A 84 -3.17 -6.88 -1.60
CA SER A 84 -2.75 -8.11 -2.27
C SER A 84 -3.75 -8.54 -3.34
N TYR A 85 -5.05 -8.42 -3.05
CA TYR A 85 -6.12 -8.68 -4.01
C TYR A 85 -6.02 -7.73 -5.22
N ASP A 86 -5.84 -6.43 -4.97
CA ASP A 86 -5.69 -5.43 -6.01
C ASP A 86 -4.40 -5.63 -6.83
N THR A 87 -3.33 -6.14 -6.23
CA THR A 87 -2.07 -6.47 -6.93
C THR A 87 -2.27 -7.56 -7.98
N VAL A 88 -3.07 -8.59 -7.68
CA VAL A 88 -3.41 -9.64 -8.66
C VAL A 88 -4.26 -9.06 -9.80
N TRP A 89 -5.20 -8.17 -9.49
CA TRP A 89 -5.95 -7.44 -10.51
C TRP A 89 -5.07 -6.55 -11.38
N THR A 90 -4.08 -5.86 -10.80
CA THR A 90 -3.07 -5.10 -11.53
C THR A 90 -2.38 -6.00 -12.55
N MET A 91 -1.88 -7.17 -12.14
CA MET A 91 -1.24 -8.13 -13.06
C MET A 91 -2.17 -8.55 -14.19
N ALA A 92 -3.42 -8.92 -13.88
CA ALA A 92 -4.40 -9.36 -14.87
C ALA A 92 -4.75 -8.26 -15.88
N LEU A 93 -4.94 -7.02 -15.39
CA LEU A 93 -5.26 -5.87 -16.22
C LEU A 93 -4.07 -5.44 -17.09
N THR A 94 -2.84 -5.54 -16.57
CA THR A 94 -1.62 -5.31 -17.34
C THR A 94 -1.50 -6.29 -18.49
N VAL A 95 -1.66 -7.58 -18.22
CA VAL A 95 -1.63 -8.59 -19.29
C VAL A 95 -2.70 -8.25 -20.33
N ARG A 96 -3.96 -8.07 -19.92
CA ARG A 96 -5.06 -7.77 -20.84
C ARG A 96 -4.76 -6.59 -21.77
N ARG A 97 -4.29 -5.46 -21.23
CA ARG A 97 -3.96 -4.27 -22.03
C ARG A 97 -2.79 -4.50 -22.98
N ALA A 98 -1.77 -5.26 -22.55
CA ALA A 98 -0.69 -5.64 -23.44
C ALA A 98 -1.17 -6.53 -24.60
N LEU A 99 -2.12 -7.44 -24.36
CA LEU A 99 -2.74 -8.25 -25.43
C LEU A 99 -3.49 -7.37 -26.43
N GLU A 100 -4.23 -6.38 -25.94
CA GLU A 100 -4.97 -5.41 -26.77
C GLU A 100 -4.00 -4.62 -27.67
N GLU A 101 -2.92 -4.07 -27.10
CA GLU A 101 -1.88 -3.33 -27.84
C GLU A 101 -1.18 -4.20 -28.91
N TRP A 102 -0.80 -5.43 -28.57
CA TRP A 102 -0.16 -6.34 -29.50
C TRP A 102 -1.10 -6.80 -30.63
N SER A 103 -2.39 -6.97 -30.31
CA SER A 103 -3.41 -7.30 -31.31
C SER A 103 -3.59 -6.17 -32.32
N GLU A 104 -3.57 -4.91 -31.89
CA GLU A 104 -3.66 -3.74 -32.77
C GLU A 104 -2.43 -3.62 -33.68
N ASN A 105 -1.24 -3.93 -33.15
CA ASN A 105 0.02 -3.87 -33.90
C ASN A 105 0.29 -5.10 -34.79
N GLY A 106 -0.57 -6.13 -34.74
CA GLY A 106 -0.48 -7.32 -35.59
C GLY A 106 0.67 -8.28 -35.25
N SER A 107 1.32 -8.12 -34.10
CA SER A 107 2.40 -9.01 -33.63
C SER A 107 2.20 -9.38 -32.17
N TYR A 108 2.11 -10.68 -31.88
CA TYR A 108 1.90 -11.18 -30.54
C TYR A 108 3.12 -11.98 -30.06
N PRO A 109 3.92 -11.47 -29.10
CA PRO A 109 4.97 -12.28 -28.49
C PRO A 109 4.34 -13.37 -27.64
N ARG A 110 4.63 -14.62 -27.97
CA ARG A 110 4.23 -15.79 -27.16
C ARG A 110 4.97 -15.77 -25.85
N LEU A 111 4.25 -15.77 -24.73
CA LEU A 111 4.83 -15.72 -23.39
C LEU A 111 5.59 -17.01 -23.06
N GLU A 112 5.15 -18.14 -23.62
CA GLU A 112 5.76 -19.46 -23.47
C GLU A 112 7.15 -19.58 -24.12
N ASP A 113 7.46 -18.73 -25.11
CA ASP A 113 8.72 -18.77 -25.86
C ASP A 113 9.79 -17.85 -25.26
N GLN A 114 9.51 -17.19 -24.13
CA GLN A 114 10.34 -16.14 -23.56
C GLN A 114 11.29 -16.69 -22.50
N THR A 115 12.51 -16.16 -22.51
CA THR A 115 13.50 -16.36 -21.44
C THR A 115 13.77 -15.02 -20.78
N TYR A 116 14.34 -15.03 -19.57
CA TYR A 116 14.72 -13.79 -18.88
C TYR A 116 15.68 -12.91 -19.69
N ASP A 117 16.49 -13.51 -20.57
CA ASP A 117 17.46 -12.81 -21.42
C ASP A 117 16.81 -12.14 -22.65
N ASN A 118 15.63 -12.59 -23.08
CA ASN A 118 15.01 -12.15 -24.33
C ASN A 118 13.56 -11.67 -24.14
N MET A 119 13.25 -11.07 -23.00
CA MET A 119 11.92 -10.55 -22.63
C MET A 119 11.84 -9.01 -22.70
N SER A 120 12.74 -8.34 -23.43
CA SER A 120 12.82 -6.87 -23.46
C SER A 120 11.50 -6.23 -23.92
N LEU A 121 10.93 -6.71 -25.02
CA LEU A 121 9.66 -6.22 -25.55
C LEU A 121 8.52 -6.36 -24.53
N ILE A 122 8.34 -7.55 -23.96
CA ILE A 122 7.26 -7.80 -22.99
C ILE A 122 7.47 -6.98 -21.72
N LYS A 123 8.72 -6.89 -21.24
CA LYS A 123 9.06 -6.08 -20.08
C LYS A 123 8.72 -4.61 -20.32
N GLU A 124 9.11 -4.06 -21.45
CA GLU A 124 8.83 -2.67 -21.83
C GLU A 124 7.32 -2.42 -21.91
N THR A 125 6.57 -3.26 -22.63
CA THR A 125 5.11 -3.15 -22.72
C THR A 125 4.45 -3.28 -21.35
N PHE A 126 4.88 -4.22 -20.50
CA PHE A 126 4.27 -4.40 -19.18
C PHE A 126 4.55 -3.22 -18.25
N ILE A 127 5.78 -2.67 -18.27
CA ILE A 127 6.13 -1.48 -17.48
C ILE A 127 5.31 -0.28 -17.96
N SER A 128 5.26 0.01 -19.26
CA SER A 128 4.49 1.14 -19.79
C SER A 128 2.98 1.00 -19.54
N THR A 129 2.47 -0.22 -19.64
CA THR A 129 1.08 -0.52 -19.33
C THR A 129 0.79 -0.31 -17.86
N MET A 130 1.67 -0.76 -16.97
CA MET A 130 1.52 -0.52 -15.52
C MET A 130 1.57 0.97 -15.20
N GLU A 131 2.48 1.75 -15.77
CA GLU A 131 2.60 3.20 -15.54
C GLU A 131 1.32 3.99 -15.84
N SER A 132 0.53 3.53 -16.81
CA SER A 132 -0.76 4.13 -17.20
C SER A 132 -1.98 3.40 -16.62
N LEU A 133 -1.77 2.44 -15.72
CA LEU A 133 -2.83 1.64 -15.14
C LEU A 133 -3.50 2.37 -13.98
N GLU A 134 -4.74 2.76 -14.22
CA GLU A 134 -5.68 3.28 -13.22
C GLU A 134 -6.96 2.46 -13.23
N PHE A 135 -7.40 2.00 -12.04
CA PHE A 135 -8.68 1.32 -11.86
C PHE A 135 -9.17 1.40 -10.40
N PRO A 136 -10.50 1.31 -10.17
CA PRO A 136 -11.03 1.18 -8.81
C PRO A 136 -10.70 -0.20 -8.24
N GLY A 137 -9.76 -0.27 -7.29
CA GLY A 137 -9.47 -1.45 -6.48
C GLY A 137 -10.43 -1.58 -5.31
N VAL A 138 -10.35 -2.69 -4.58
CA VAL A 138 -11.12 -2.88 -3.34
C VAL A 138 -10.51 -2.10 -2.17
N SER A 139 -9.19 -1.92 -2.17
CA SER A 139 -8.48 -1.10 -1.19
C SER A 139 -8.75 0.38 -1.43
N VAL A 140 -8.38 0.89 -2.60
CA VAL A 140 -8.57 2.28 -3.04
C VAL A 140 -8.53 2.33 -4.57
N ILE A 141 -8.60 3.54 -5.16
CA ILE A 141 -8.19 3.71 -6.56
C ILE A 141 -6.71 3.34 -6.67
N VAL A 142 -6.41 2.39 -7.55
CA VAL A 142 -5.05 1.91 -7.79
C VAL A 142 -4.46 2.74 -8.91
N VAL A 143 -3.32 3.37 -8.63
CA VAL A 143 -2.46 4.05 -9.61
C VAL A 143 -1.04 3.51 -9.38
N VAL A 144 -0.44 2.95 -10.41
CA VAL A 144 0.93 2.42 -10.30
C VAL A 144 1.92 3.53 -10.62
N VAL A 145 2.56 4.06 -9.58
CA VAL A 145 3.67 5.00 -9.76
C VAL A 145 4.96 4.19 -9.83
N VAL A 146 5.49 4.01 -11.05
CA VAL A 146 6.84 3.47 -11.23
C VAL A 146 7.82 4.55 -10.83
N VAL A 147 8.21 4.55 -9.55
CA VAL A 147 9.31 5.38 -9.08
C VAL A 147 10.59 4.77 -9.64
N VAL A 148 11.03 5.26 -10.80
CA VAL A 148 12.41 5.01 -11.25
C VAL A 148 13.29 5.68 -10.20
N VAL A 149 13.89 4.88 -9.33
CA VAL A 149 14.70 5.34 -8.20
C VAL A 149 16.01 5.94 -8.71
N VAL A 150 15.94 7.12 -9.33
CA VAL A 150 17.11 7.94 -9.69
C VAL A 150 17.24 9.11 -8.71
N VAL A 151 16.13 9.61 -8.17
CA VAL A 151 16.13 10.84 -7.35
C VAL A 151 16.32 10.56 -5.85
N VAL A 152 15.83 9.43 -5.33
CA VAL A 152 15.93 9.12 -3.89
C VAL A 152 17.38 8.84 -3.48
N VAL A 153 18.19 8.24 -4.36
CA VAL A 153 19.61 7.96 -4.06
C VAL A 153 20.41 9.25 -3.94
N VAL A 154 20.15 10.28 -4.75
CA VAL A 154 20.89 11.55 -4.68
C VAL A 154 20.56 12.32 -3.39
N VAL A 155 19.30 12.32 -2.95
CA VAL A 155 18.89 13.00 -1.71
C VAL A 155 19.40 12.26 -0.47
N VAL A 156 19.36 10.93 -0.47
CA VAL A 156 19.87 10.11 0.65
C VAL A 156 21.40 10.19 0.73
N ILE A 157 22.13 10.14 -0.40
CA ILE A 157 23.59 10.29 -0.39
C ILE A 157 24.02 11.70 0.05
N SER A 158 23.33 12.75 -0.41
CA SER A 158 23.64 14.13 0.01
C SER A 158 23.35 14.38 1.49
N SER A 159 22.32 13.74 2.04
CA SER A 159 21.99 13.81 3.48
C SER A 159 23.02 13.05 4.34
N ILE A 160 23.50 11.89 3.88
CA ILE A 160 24.56 11.12 4.56
C ILE A 160 25.91 11.85 4.51
N TYR A 161 26.24 12.50 3.40
CA TYR A 161 27.47 13.30 3.30
C TYR A 161 27.46 14.51 4.24
N ASN A 162 26.33 15.22 4.35
CA ASN A 162 26.23 16.37 5.28
C ASN A 162 26.29 15.95 6.76
N TYR A 163 25.83 14.74 7.10
CA TYR A 163 25.88 14.25 8.47
C TYR A 163 27.32 13.91 8.94
N LYS A 164 28.22 13.63 7.99
CA LYS A 164 29.61 13.20 8.31
C LYS A 164 30.58 14.37 8.56
N TYR A 165 30.19 15.61 8.29
CA TYR A 165 31.05 16.80 8.48
C TYR A 165 30.69 17.67 9.69
N HIS A 166 29.71 17.29 10.50
CA HIS A 166 29.34 18.01 11.73
C HIS A 166 29.85 17.38 13.02
N TYR A 167 30.65 16.31 12.92
CA TYR A 167 31.32 15.66 14.05
C TYR A 167 32.82 15.46 13.76
N TYR A 168 33.53 16.56 13.51
CA TYR A 168 34.96 16.74 13.82
C TYR A 168 35.22 18.22 14.06
#